data_AF-A0A7C6DBE6-F1
#
_entry.id   AF-A0A7C6DBE6-F1
#
_cell.length_a   1.000
_cell.length_b   1.000
_cell.length_c   1.000
_cell.angle_alpha   90.00
_cell.angle_beta   90.00
_cell.angle_gamma   90.00
#
_symmetry.space_group_name_H-M   'P 1'
#
loop_
_entity.id
_entity.type
_entity.pdbx_description
1 polymer ?
#
loop_
_entity_poly.entity_id
_entity_poly.type
_entity_poly.pdbx_seq_one_letter_code
_entity_poly.pdbx_strand_id
1 'polypeptide(L)'
;MRKLLLMTLALIICFSLSVGAKTVIFEDDFDEGQLGDFPLYFNIFASSAENFEDEGDNGYFVGKWITGAYAIYNDEIEDYTITVDFKMPHGINPAVNYKRAAIMLRSSYESNDKSLEPDNGDPDNSSYLGASGIYFYCYGTTLEVGVHTKKNGGTTGPVNGTSEHAVKKEVPDSTKRLLGSYTVSYLIDLPEGKTFDDFLTVKVVDEKEKISFYTEDELICFLELSDIGDVTTVIGEGYFKEHEEGMPVFDEPSYQTVVLKDAEGNELIKVEEAVVSTVGYLGFASRGCGYMIDNLKIELNKDVTPEPTKEPTPTPDKTPGETEKSSTTFTPSKKDEGEKKDGLQADALTYVLIALAVVILGGIVFVLFRKKK
;
A
#
# COMPACT_ATOMS: atom_id res chain seq x y z
N MET A 1 -31.09 2.54 43.78
CA MET A 1 -31.40 1.81 42.52
C MET A 1 -31.40 2.69 41.27
N ARG A 2 -32.17 3.79 41.16
CA ARG A 2 -32.20 4.64 39.94
C ARG A 2 -30.84 5.21 39.50
N LYS A 3 -30.00 5.68 40.43
CA LYS A 3 -28.66 6.22 40.11
C LYS A 3 -27.67 5.14 39.64
N LEU A 4 -27.79 3.92 40.18
CA LEU A 4 -26.95 2.79 39.77
C LEU A 4 -27.33 2.32 38.35
N LEU A 5 -28.63 2.25 38.05
CA LEU A 5 -29.13 1.91 36.70
C LEU A 5 -28.72 2.94 35.65
N LEU A 6 -28.72 4.24 35.98
CA LEU A 6 -28.27 5.31 35.09
C LEU A 6 -26.75 5.29 34.85
N MET A 7 -25.94 4.98 35.88
CA MET A 7 -24.50 4.80 35.68
C MET A 7 -24.20 3.55 34.86
N THR A 8 -24.88 2.43 35.07
CA THR A 8 -24.67 1.22 34.27
C THR A 8 -25.13 1.43 32.82
N LEU A 9 -26.22 2.14 32.58
CA LEU A 9 -26.67 2.46 31.23
C LEU A 9 -25.73 3.46 30.54
N ALA A 10 -25.22 4.46 31.25
CA ALA A 10 -24.20 5.37 30.72
C ALA A 10 -22.88 4.63 30.44
N LEU A 11 -22.47 3.69 31.30
CA LEU A 11 -21.28 2.86 31.08
C LEU A 11 -21.48 1.93 29.87
N ILE A 12 -22.65 1.34 29.70
CA ILE A 12 -22.99 0.50 28.53
C ILE A 12 -23.07 1.35 27.26
N ILE A 13 -23.63 2.56 27.31
CA ILE A 13 -23.67 3.49 26.17
C ILE A 13 -22.25 3.99 25.83
N CYS A 14 -21.39 4.22 26.83
CA CYS A 14 -19.97 4.54 26.64
C CYS A 14 -19.13 3.34 26.17
N PHE A 15 -19.54 2.11 26.43
CA PHE A 15 -18.90 0.89 25.91
C PHE A 15 -19.47 0.44 24.55
N SER A 16 -20.69 0.87 24.19
CA SER A 16 -21.32 0.59 22.90
C SER A 16 -21.09 1.70 21.87
N LEU A 17 -20.34 2.74 22.23
CA LEU A 17 -19.84 3.76 21.32
C LEU A 17 -18.33 3.56 21.20
N SER A 18 -17.89 3.20 19.99
CA SER A 18 -16.52 3.02 19.50
C SER A 18 -15.78 1.73 19.89
N VAL A 19 -16.30 0.58 19.51
CA VAL A 19 -15.48 -0.34 18.72
C VAL A 19 -15.88 -0.06 17.28
N GLY A 20 -15.28 0.98 16.70
CA GLY A 20 -15.45 1.26 15.28
C GLY A 20 -14.91 0.08 14.50
N ALA A 21 -15.74 -0.54 13.66
CA ALA A 21 -15.21 -1.48 12.69
C ALA A 21 -14.35 -0.66 11.74
N LYS A 22 -13.05 -0.97 11.64
CA LYS A 22 -12.14 -0.28 10.74
C LYS A 22 -12.75 -0.24 9.33
N THR A 23 -12.61 0.89 8.64
CA THR A 23 -13.14 1.03 7.29
C THR A 23 -12.23 0.28 6.33
N VAL A 24 -12.68 -0.86 5.81
CA VAL A 24 -11.98 -1.60 4.75
C VAL A 24 -12.10 -0.80 3.45
N ILE A 25 -10.97 -0.43 2.85
CA ILE A 25 -10.92 0.32 1.59
C ILE A 25 -10.49 -0.55 0.40
N PHE A 26 -9.87 -1.70 0.68
CA PHE A 26 -9.52 -2.70 -0.32
C PHE A 26 -9.38 -4.07 0.36
N GLU A 27 -9.88 -5.13 -0.29
CA GLU A 27 -9.73 -6.52 0.14
C GLU A 27 -9.79 -7.42 -1.10
N ASP A 28 -8.81 -8.30 -1.27
CA ASP A 28 -8.73 -9.26 -2.37
C ASP A 28 -7.96 -10.50 -1.92
N ASP A 29 -8.56 -11.67 -2.10
CA ASP A 29 -8.01 -13.00 -1.83
C ASP A 29 -7.56 -13.72 -3.10
N PHE A 30 -7.71 -13.08 -4.27
CA PHE A 30 -7.30 -13.59 -5.58
C PHE A 30 -7.93 -14.96 -5.96
N ASP A 31 -8.98 -15.41 -5.29
CA ASP A 31 -9.60 -16.73 -5.53
C ASP A 31 -10.44 -16.78 -6.81
N GLU A 32 -10.70 -15.63 -7.46
CA GLU A 32 -11.50 -15.56 -8.68
C GLU A 32 -10.80 -16.15 -9.93
N GLY A 33 -9.54 -16.58 -9.82
CA GLY A 33 -8.78 -17.13 -10.96
C GLY A 33 -8.30 -16.06 -11.96
N GLN A 34 -8.37 -14.78 -11.57
CA GLN A 34 -7.99 -13.62 -12.35
C GLN A 34 -7.69 -12.44 -11.41
N LEU A 35 -7.13 -11.35 -11.93
CA LEU A 35 -6.82 -10.15 -11.15
C LEU A 35 -8.04 -9.35 -10.65
N GLY A 36 -9.27 -9.76 -11.01
CA GLY A 36 -10.51 -9.10 -10.58
C GLY A 36 -10.46 -7.58 -10.72
N ASP A 37 -10.79 -6.89 -9.62
CA ASP A 37 -10.77 -5.44 -9.50
C ASP A 37 -9.40 -4.87 -9.08
N PHE A 38 -8.39 -5.70 -8.79
CA PHE A 38 -7.06 -5.26 -8.35
C PHE A 38 -6.47 -4.14 -9.24
N PRO A 39 -6.51 -4.21 -10.59
CA PRO A 39 -6.00 -3.14 -11.45
C PRO A 39 -6.80 -1.82 -11.42
N LEU A 40 -7.99 -1.80 -10.82
CA LEU A 40 -8.77 -0.57 -10.61
C LEU A 40 -8.24 0.22 -9.40
N TYR A 41 -7.71 -0.49 -8.40
CA TYR A 41 -7.18 0.10 -7.17
C TYR A 41 -5.67 0.26 -7.19
N PHE A 42 -4.96 -0.55 -7.97
CA PHE A 42 -3.50 -0.52 -8.07
C PHE A 42 -3.04 -0.16 -9.48
N ASN A 43 -2.11 0.79 -9.58
CA ASN A 43 -1.31 1.02 -10.76
C ASN A 43 -0.26 -0.08 -10.86
N ILE A 44 -0.40 -0.95 -11.85
CA ILE A 44 0.48 -2.11 -12.05
C ILE A 44 1.32 -1.88 -13.30
N PHE A 45 2.64 -1.89 -13.12
CA PHE A 45 3.58 -1.72 -14.22
C PHE A 45 3.47 -2.85 -15.24
N ALA A 46 3.16 -2.53 -16.50
CA ALA A 46 3.06 -3.52 -17.57
C ALA A 46 2.16 -4.73 -17.22
N SER A 47 1.00 -4.46 -16.60
CA SER A 47 0.03 -5.48 -16.20
C SER A 47 -0.35 -6.43 -17.33
N SER A 48 -0.41 -7.72 -17.02
CA SER A 48 -0.78 -8.79 -17.95
C SER A 48 -1.41 -9.98 -17.23
N ALA A 49 -1.91 -10.96 -17.97
CA ALA A 49 -2.41 -12.22 -17.37
C ALA A 49 -1.31 -13.03 -16.66
N GLU A 50 -0.02 -12.78 -16.95
CA GLU A 50 1.11 -13.46 -16.27
C GLU A 50 1.35 -12.98 -14.84
N ASN A 51 0.61 -11.92 -14.43
CA ASN A 51 0.63 -11.39 -13.08
C ASN A 51 -0.32 -12.10 -12.13
N PHE A 52 -0.95 -13.18 -12.60
CA PHE A 52 -1.76 -14.07 -11.80
C PHE A 52 -1.20 -15.48 -11.92
N GLU A 53 -1.06 -16.20 -10.80
CA GLU A 53 -0.73 -17.61 -10.76
C GLU A 53 -1.66 -18.34 -9.78
N ASP A 54 -1.85 -19.63 -10.03
CA ASP A 54 -2.64 -20.55 -9.20
C ASP A 54 -1.76 -21.71 -8.69
N GLU A 55 -1.84 -21.98 -7.39
CA GLU A 55 -1.27 -23.18 -6.77
C GLU A 55 -2.39 -24.05 -6.17
N GLY A 56 -2.93 -24.94 -7.00
CA GLY A 56 -4.10 -25.74 -6.62
C GLY A 56 -5.37 -24.92 -6.71
N ASP A 57 -6.05 -24.74 -5.58
CA ASP A 57 -7.27 -23.93 -5.49
C ASP A 57 -6.99 -22.47 -5.05
N ASN A 58 -5.72 -22.12 -4.78
CA ASN A 58 -5.33 -20.80 -4.27
C ASN A 58 -4.76 -19.93 -5.40
N GLY A 59 -5.41 -18.80 -5.69
CA GLY A 59 -4.90 -17.78 -6.60
C GLY A 59 -4.03 -16.77 -5.88
N TYR A 60 -3.07 -16.15 -6.57
CA TYR A 60 -2.29 -15.05 -5.99
C TYR A 60 -1.74 -14.13 -7.08
N PHE A 61 -1.49 -12.86 -6.72
CA PHE A 61 -0.82 -11.92 -7.61
C PHE A 61 0.68 -12.17 -7.62
N VAL A 62 1.28 -12.07 -8.81
CA VAL A 62 2.72 -12.22 -9.01
C VAL A 62 3.28 -10.99 -9.70
N GLY A 63 4.12 -10.25 -8.99
CA GLY A 63 4.94 -9.21 -9.58
C GLY A 63 6.26 -9.78 -10.07
N LYS A 64 6.63 -9.50 -11.33
CA LYS A 64 7.88 -9.93 -11.98
C LYS A 64 8.56 -8.75 -12.65
N TRP A 65 9.85 -8.89 -12.90
CA TRP A 65 10.55 -7.99 -13.83
C TRP A 65 10.40 -8.53 -15.25
N ILE A 66 9.80 -7.84 -16.23
CA ILE A 66 9.30 -6.45 -16.25
C ILE A 66 7.77 -6.33 -16.06
N THR A 67 7.02 -7.41 -15.87
CA THR A 67 5.54 -7.39 -15.73
C THR A 67 5.11 -7.42 -14.26
N GLY A 68 4.42 -6.40 -13.77
CA GLY A 68 4.04 -6.27 -12.35
C GLY A 68 5.22 -5.88 -11.45
N ALA A 69 6.26 -5.26 -12.04
CA ALA A 69 7.45 -4.83 -11.31
C ALA A 69 7.10 -3.94 -10.12
N TYR A 70 6.05 -3.11 -10.25
CA TYR A 70 5.35 -2.54 -9.11
C TYR A 70 3.84 -2.73 -9.21
N ALA A 71 3.19 -2.71 -8.06
CA ALA A 71 1.76 -2.52 -7.87
C ALA A 71 1.59 -1.46 -6.77
N ILE A 72 1.18 -0.24 -7.16
CA ILE A 72 1.07 0.92 -6.26
C ILE A 72 -0.40 1.29 -6.11
N TYR A 73 -0.88 1.39 -4.87
CA TYR A 73 -2.26 1.80 -4.59
C TYR A 73 -2.52 3.20 -5.15
N ASN A 74 -3.64 3.43 -5.83
CA ASN A 74 -3.85 4.64 -6.65
C ASN A 74 -4.01 5.93 -5.84
N ASP A 75 -4.36 5.84 -4.55
CA ASP A 75 -4.53 7.01 -3.69
C ASP A 75 -3.41 7.16 -2.67
N GLU A 76 -3.09 8.41 -2.34
CA GLU A 76 -2.30 8.74 -1.17
C GLU A 76 -3.08 8.42 0.10
N ILE A 77 -2.45 7.67 1.01
CA ILE A 77 -3.07 7.24 2.25
C ILE A 77 -2.21 7.57 3.46
N GLU A 78 -2.88 7.81 4.57
CA GLU A 78 -2.30 7.93 5.90
C GLU A 78 -3.23 7.24 6.91
N ASP A 79 -2.67 6.84 8.05
CA ASP A 79 -3.46 6.28 9.15
C ASP A 79 -4.23 5.01 8.74
N TYR A 80 -3.50 3.99 8.33
CA TYR A 80 -4.02 2.73 7.77
C TYR A 80 -3.32 1.50 8.33
N THR A 81 -3.93 0.35 8.11
CA THR A 81 -3.34 -0.98 8.29
C THR A 81 -3.40 -1.70 6.96
N ILE A 82 -2.27 -2.27 6.53
CA ILE A 82 -2.22 -3.29 5.49
C ILE A 82 -1.94 -4.64 6.14
N THR A 83 -2.72 -5.65 5.76
CA THR A 83 -2.43 -7.06 6.03
C THR A 83 -2.32 -7.77 4.69
N VAL A 84 -1.31 -8.60 4.52
CA VAL A 84 -1.03 -9.30 3.26
C VAL A 84 -0.21 -10.55 3.53
N ASP A 85 -0.50 -11.63 2.84
CA ASP A 85 0.39 -12.79 2.78
C ASP A 85 1.45 -12.52 1.71
N PHE A 86 2.70 -12.42 2.15
CA PHE A 86 3.81 -12.02 1.28
C PHE A 86 4.79 -13.18 1.11
N LYS A 87 5.19 -13.43 -0.13
CA LYS A 87 6.16 -14.47 -0.49
C LYS A 87 7.17 -13.95 -1.50
N MET A 88 8.41 -14.37 -1.31
CA MET A 88 9.50 -14.17 -2.25
C MET A 88 9.74 -15.45 -3.06
N PRO A 89 10.15 -15.33 -4.33
CA PRO A 89 10.54 -16.50 -5.10
C PRO A 89 11.77 -17.16 -4.46
N HIS A 90 11.77 -18.50 -4.40
CA HIS A 90 12.92 -19.26 -3.90
C HIS A 90 14.21 -18.99 -4.70
N GLY A 91 15.35 -19.14 -4.03
CA GLY A 91 16.65 -19.17 -4.70
C GLY A 91 17.15 -17.81 -5.17
N ILE A 92 16.66 -16.73 -4.58
CA ILE A 92 17.27 -15.40 -4.74
C ILE A 92 18.71 -15.50 -4.25
N ASN A 93 19.65 -15.10 -5.11
CA ASN A 93 21.04 -15.00 -4.71
C ASN A 93 21.22 -13.69 -3.91
N PRO A 94 21.42 -13.74 -2.59
CA PRO A 94 21.55 -12.54 -1.77
C PRO A 94 22.75 -11.69 -2.19
N ALA A 95 23.78 -12.25 -2.85
CA ALA A 95 24.93 -11.49 -3.33
C ALA A 95 24.66 -10.61 -4.56
N VAL A 96 23.43 -10.58 -5.08
CA VAL A 96 23.07 -9.87 -6.31
C VAL A 96 22.10 -8.72 -6.00
N ASN A 97 22.65 -7.50 -5.85
CA ASN A 97 21.93 -6.31 -5.37
C ASN A 97 20.66 -5.93 -6.13
N TYR A 98 20.54 -6.30 -7.42
CA TYR A 98 19.39 -5.92 -8.24
C TYR A 98 18.18 -6.84 -8.08
N LYS A 99 18.22 -7.87 -7.22
CA LYS A 99 17.13 -8.84 -6.99
C LYS A 99 16.44 -8.58 -5.64
N ARG A 100 15.48 -7.66 -5.62
CA ARG A 100 14.80 -7.21 -4.40
C ARG A 100 13.31 -7.10 -4.63
N ALA A 101 12.53 -7.35 -3.60
CA ALA A 101 11.17 -6.86 -3.52
C ALA A 101 10.91 -6.27 -2.14
N ALA A 102 9.98 -5.33 -2.09
CA ALA A 102 9.65 -4.58 -0.89
C ALA A 102 8.17 -4.23 -0.84
N ILE A 103 7.68 -4.15 0.40
CA ILE A 103 6.50 -3.38 0.73
C ILE A 103 6.96 -1.92 0.89
N MET A 104 6.39 -1.04 0.08
CA MET A 104 6.73 0.38 0.01
C MET A 104 5.69 1.19 0.76
N LEU A 105 6.13 2.08 1.64
CA LEU A 105 5.24 3.00 2.36
C LEU A 105 5.73 4.43 2.19
N ARG A 106 4.79 5.37 2.21
CA ARG A 106 5.08 6.82 2.25
C ARG A 106 5.99 7.28 1.11
N SER A 107 5.91 6.60 -0.04
CA SER A 107 6.59 7.05 -1.25
C SER A 107 5.78 8.19 -1.86
N SER A 108 6.45 9.19 -2.43
CA SER A 108 5.78 10.31 -3.10
C SER A 108 5.27 9.93 -4.48
N TYR A 109 4.12 10.49 -4.87
CA TYR A 109 3.58 10.37 -6.22
C TYR A 109 4.59 10.76 -7.30
N GLU A 110 5.29 11.87 -7.07
CA GLU A 110 6.23 12.47 -8.02
C GLU A 110 7.42 11.55 -8.30
N SER A 111 7.71 10.65 -7.36
CA SER A 111 8.76 9.64 -7.46
C SER A 111 8.26 8.24 -7.85
N ASN A 112 6.96 8.05 -8.11
CA ASN A 112 6.40 6.71 -8.41
C ASN A 112 7.01 6.06 -9.65
N ASP A 113 7.31 6.84 -10.70
CA ASP A 113 8.00 6.33 -11.89
C ASP A 113 9.49 6.05 -11.65
N LYS A 114 10.03 6.50 -10.51
CA LYS A 114 11.38 6.20 -10.01
C LYS A 114 11.41 5.08 -8.97
N SER A 115 10.27 4.47 -8.65
CA SER A 115 10.16 3.32 -7.71
C SER A 115 11.01 2.12 -8.12
N LEU A 116 11.24 1.94 -9.44
CA LEU A 116 12.02 0.84 -10.02
C LEU A 116 13.51 1.17 -10.22
N GLU A 117 13.93 2.41 -9.92
CA GLU A 117 15.25 2.92 -10.29
C GLU A 117 16.26 2.78 -9.15
N PRO A 118 17.06 1.69 -9.15
CA PRO A 118 18.48 1.86 -8.86
C PRO A 118 19.36 1.57 -10.07
N ASP A 119 19.69 2.56 -10.90
CA ASP A 119 20.89 2.55 -11.75
C ASP A 119 21.14 1.29 -12.61
N ASN A 120 20.67 1.29 -13.85
CA ASN A 120 20.64 0.13 -14.77
C ASN A 120 22.00 -0.26 -15.41
N GLY A 121 23.13 0.22 -14.90
CA GLY A 121 24.44 -0.08 -15.51
C GLY A 121 25.68 0.37 -14.73
N ASP A 122 25.55 1.08 -13.63
CA ASP A 122 26.66 1.44 -12.74
C ASP A 122 27.09 0.23 -11.88
N PRO A 123 28.40 0.00 -11.65
CA PRO A 123 28.90 -0.90 -10.60
C PRO A 123 28.44 -0.60 -9.15
N ASP A 124 27.60 0.40 -8.91
CA ASP A 124 27.13 0.84 -7.61
C ASP A 124 26.06 -0.09 -7.05
N ASN A 125 26.58 -1.15 -6.44
CA ASN A 125 25.89 -2.12 -5.63
C ASN A 125 25.24 -1.58 -4.35
N SER A 126 25.20 -0.26 -4.13
CA SER A 126 24.63 0.35 -2.92
C SER A 126 23.28 1.06 -3.13
N SER A 127 22.70 0.90 -4.32
CA SER A 127 21.46 1.55 -4.75
C SER A 127 20.21 0.74 -4.37
N TYR A 128 19.14 1.43 -3.99
CA TYR A 128 17.88 0.89 -3.46
C TYR A 128 16.69 1.17 -4.40
N LEU A 129 15.56 0.49 -4.17
CA LEU A 129 14.32 0.84 -4.86
C LEU A 129 13.81 2.18 -4.34
N GLY A 130 13.41 3.05 -5.26
CA GLY A 130 12.78 4.34 -4.96
C GLY A 130 13.73 5.50 -4.70
N ALA A 131 13.12 6.69 -4.59
CA ALA A 131 13.80 7.94 -4.24
C ALA A 131 13.43 8.46 -2.85
N SER A 132 12.32 7.98 -2.28
CA SER A 132 11.65 8.48 -1.09
C SER A 132 10.86 7.37 -0.41
N GLY A 133 10.56 7.54 0.88
CA GLY A 133 9.71 6.66 1.67
C GLY A 133 10.47 5.59 2.47
N ILE A 134 9.70 4.66 3.01
CA ILE A 134 10.14 3.54 3.85
C ILE A 134 9.86 2.23 3.11
N TYR A 135 10.85 1.34 3.07
CA TYR A 135 10.77 0.09 2.32
C TYR A 135 11.11 -1.07 3.26
N PHE A 136 10.18 -2.03 3.34
CA PHE A 136 10.37 -3.30 4.02
C PHE A 136 10.75 -4.36 3.01
N TYR A 137 12.04 -4.59 2.86
CA TYR A 137 12.58 -5.60 1.97
C TYR A 137 12.58 -6.96 2.66
N CYS A 138 11.97 -7.95 2.02
CA CYS A 138 11.73 -9.25 2.60
C CYS A 138 12.67 -10.29 1.95
N TYR A 139 13.47 -11.02 2.74
CA TYR A 139 14.43 -12.00 2.21
C TYR A 139 14.55 -13.23 3.10
N GLY A 140 13.98 -14.38 2.69
CA GLY A 140 14.08 -15.61 3.48
C GLY A 140 13.74 -15.34 4.95
N THR A 141 14.70 -15.54 5.87
CA THR A 141 14.54 -15.30 7.32
C THR A 141 14.93 -13.90 7.79
N THR A 142 15.10 -12.91 6.91
CA THR A 142 15.55 -11.56 7.26
C THR A 142 14.63 -10.48 6.69
N LEU A 143 14.34 -9.49 7.53
CA LEU A 143 13.70 -8.23 7.17
C LEU A 143 14.76 -7.13 7.08
N GLU A 144 14.85 -6.45 5.95
CA GLU A 144 15.66 -5.25 5.76
C GLU A 144 14.75 -4.02 5.74
N VAL A 145 14.91 -3.13 6.72
CA VAL A 145 14.13 -1.88 6.81
C VAL A 145 14.96 -0.75 6.25
N GLY A 146 14.57 -0.21 5.10
CA GLY A 146 15.24 0.90 4.42
C GLY A 146 14.47 2.21 4.54
N VAL A 147 15.17 3.30 4.85
CA VAL A 147 14.63 4.67 4.91
C VAL A 147 15.47 5.57 4.02
N HIS A 148 14.81 6.29 3.11
CA HIS A 148 15.48 7.25 2.24
C HIS A 148 15.88 8.52 3.00
N THR A 149 17.07 9.04 2.70
CA THR A 149 17.63 10.27 3.28
C THR A 149 18.36 11.08 2.22
N LYS A 150 18.32 12.40 2.36
CA LYS A 150 19.11 13.35 1.57
C LYS A 150 20.33 13.88 2.33
N LYS A 151 20.65 13.32 3.51
CA LYS A 151 21.73 13.79 4.37
C LYS A 151 23.09 13.70 3.69
N ASN A 152 23.81 14.81 3.60
CA ASN A 152 25.21 14.80 3.23
C ASN A 152 26.07 14.18 4.35
N GLY A 153 26.97 13.27 3.99
CA GLY A 153 27.84 12.58 4.95
C GLY A 153 27.08 11.50 5.73
N GLY A 154 27.00 10.31 5.15
CA GLY A 154 26.45 9.12 5.79
C GLY A 154 26.91 7.83 5.14
N THR A 155 26.19 6.74 5.41
CA THR A 155 26.48 5.42 4.84
C THR A 155 25.18 4.78 4.38
N THR A 156 25.12 4.38 3.11
CA THR A 156 24.01 3.58 2.59
C THR A 156 24.17 2.13 2.98
N GLY A 157 23.06 1.40 3.08
CA GLY A 157 23.03 -0.01 3.43
C GLY A 157 22.96 -0.30 4.94
N PRO A 158 23.07 -1.57 5.34
CA PRO A 158 23.49 -2.74 4.55
C PRO A 158 22.55 -3.14 3.41
N VAL A 159 23.12 -3.34 2.22
CA VAL A 159 22.45 -3.76 0.97
C VAL A 159 22.81 -5.24 0.75
N ASN A 160 21.86 -6.21 0.80
CA ASN A 160 21.94 -7.63 0.29
C ASN A 160 21.31 -8.71 1.20
N GLY A 161 20.29 -8.38 1.99
CA GLY A 161 19.50 -9.37 2.74
C GLY A 161 20.22 -9.99 3.95
N THR A 162 21.46 -10.45 3.84
CA THR A 162 22.21 -11.07 4.95
C THR A 162 23.43 -10.25 5.34
N SER A 163 23.81 -10.34 6.62
CA SER A 163 24.98 -9.65 7.18
C SER A 163 26.31 -10.05 6.50
N GLU A 164 26.39 -11.24 5.91
CA GLU A 164 27.57 -11.74 5.19
C GLU A 164 27.80 -11.02 3.84
N HIS A 165 26.73 -10.61 3.17
CA HIS A 165 26.79 -10.00 1.83
C HIS A 165 26.43 -8.51 1.83
N ALA A 166 26.09 -7.97 3.00
CA ALA A 166 25.77 -6.59 3.25
C ALA A 166 26.85 -5.62 2.70
N VAL A 167 26.51 -4.90 1.64
CA VAL A 167 27.32 -3.80 1.11
C VAL A 167 26.94 -2.52 1.86
N LYS A 168 27.97 -1.78 2.30
CA LYS A 168 27.84 -0.44 2.84
C LYS A 168 28.76 0.49 2.09
N LYS A 169 28.30 1.70 1.76
CA LYS A 169 29.10 2.69 1.03
C LYS A 169 28.94 4.06 1.66
N GLU A 170 30.04 4.76 1.85
CA GLU A 170 29.99 6.16 2.28
C GLU A 170 29.32 7.01 1.20
N VAL A 171 28.48 7.94 1.64
CA VAL A 171 27.84 8.94 0.79
C VAL A 171 28.24 10.32 1.32
N PRO A 172 29.37 10.89 0.85
CA PRO A 172 29.81 12.21 1.28
C PRO A 172 28.85 13.33 0.89
N ASP A 173 28.19 13.16 -0.26
CA ASP A 173 27.29 14.13 -0.87
C ASP A 173 26.14 13.38 -1.54
N SER A 174 24.92 13.57 -1.03
CA SER A 174 23.71 12.91 -1.53
C SER A 174 23.28 13.45 -2.89
N THR A 175 23.65 14.70 -3.23
CA THR A 175 23.30 15.33 -4.50
C THR A 175 24.04 14.71 -5.69
N LYS A 176 25.12 13.96 -5.41
CA LYS A 176 25.85 13.13 -6.37
C LYS A 176 25.12 11.82 -6.72
N ARG A 177 24.04 11.49 -6.01
CA ARG A 177 23.18 10.34 -6.32
C ARG A 177 22.20 10.74 -7.40
N LEU A 178 21.84 9.78 -8.26
CA LEU A 178 20.93 9.99 -9.39
C LEU A 178 19.60 10.63 -9.00
N LEU A 179 19.09 10.34 -7.80
CA LEU A 179 17.81 10.82 -7.29
C LEU A 179 17.97 11.81 -6.11
N GLY A 180 19.19 12.29 -5.87
CA GLY A 180 19.49 13.23 -4.77
C GLY A 180 19.32 12.65 -3.36
N SER A 181 19.15 11.34 -3.25
CA SER A 181 18.96 10.62 -1.99
C SER A 181 19.66 9.26 -2.02
N TYR A 182 19.79 8.64 -0.83
CA TYR A 182 20.21 7.25 -0.66
C TYR A 182 19.47 6.65 0.52
N THR A 183 19.63 5.34 0.72
CA THR A 183 18.87 4.62 1.75
C THR A 183 19.79 4.17 2.85
N VAL A 184 19.41 4.53 4.08
CA VAL A 184 20.00 3.96 5.29
C VAL A 184 19.12 2.78 5.68
N SER A 185 19.71 1.63 6.00
CA SER A 185 18.94 0.44 6.33
C SER A 185 19.45 -0.29 7.57
N TYR A 186 18.66 -1.24 8.04
CA TYR A 186 19.01 -2.18 9.10
C TYR A 186 18.43 -3.56 8.80
N LEU A 187 19.15 -4.63 9.16
CA LEU A 187 18.72 -6.02 8.99
C LEU A 187 18.23 -6.57 10.32
N ILE A 188 17.06 -7.19 10.32
CA ILE A 188 16.42 -7.83 11.47
C ILE A 188 16.16 -9.29 11.12
N ASP A 189 16.69 -10.22 11.92
CA ASP A 189 16.38 -11.64 11.77
C ASP A 189 14.94 -11.90 12.23
N LEU A 190 14.18 -12.65 11.44
CA LEU A 190 12.84 -13.08 11.82
C LEU A 190 12.89 -14.10 12.97
N PRO A 191 11.81 -14.20 13.76
CA PRO A 191 11.63 -15.26 14.75
C PRO A 191 11.83 -16.66 14.15
N GLU A 192 12.28 -17.61 14.98
CA GLU A 192 12.58 -18.98 14.55
C GLU A 192 11.38 -19.62 13.82
N GLY A 193 11.65 -20.18 12.63
CA GLY A 193 10.64 -20.85 11.80
C GLY A 193 9.89 -19.95 10.82
N LYS A 194 10.04 -18.62 10.90
CA LYS A 194 9.44 -17.68 9.95
C LYS A 194 10.36 -17.41 8.76
N THR A 195 9.82 -17.47 7.55
CA THR A 195 10.54 -17.18 6.31
C THR A 195 9.61 -16.61 5.25
N PHE A 196 10.13 -15.72 4.42
CA PHE A 196 9.49 -15.23 3.20
C PHE A 196 9.69 -16.17 2.00
N ASP A 197 10.34 -17.33 2.18
CA ASP A 197 10.41 -18.37 1.14
C ASP A 197 9.04 -19.01 0.86
N ASP A 198 8.13 -18.96 1.84
CA ASP A 198 6.73 -19.34 1.75
C ASP A 198 5.84 -18.10 2.02
N PHE A 199 4.52 -18.24 1.86
CA PHE A 199 3.60 -17.18 2.25
C PHE A 199 3.66 -16.95 3.76
N LEU A 200 4.06 -15.74 4.14
CA LEU A 200 4.10 -15.28 5.51
C LEU A 200 3.17 -14.07 5.64
N THR A 201 2.22 -14.15 6.58
CA THR A 201 1.33 -13.02 6.87
C THR A 201 2.12 -11.86 7.46
N VAL A 202 2.13 -10.76 6.73
CA VAL A 202 2.69 -9.47 7.13
C VAL A 202 1.56 -8.52 7.47
N LYS A 203 1.74 -7.76 8.56
CA LYS A 203 0.85 -6.65 8.89
C LYS A 203 1.68 -5.41 9.15
N VAL A 204 1.35 -4.32 8.48
CA VAL A 204 1.93 -3.00 8.73
C VAL A 204 0.83 -2.08 9.23
N VAL A 205 1.06 -1.48 10.39
CA VAL A 205 0.17 -0.48 10.98
C VAL A 205 0.85 0.87 10.94
N ASP A 206 0.31 1.79 10.15
CA ASP A 206 0.76 3.17 10.04
C ASP A 206 -0.21 4.09 10.79
N GLU A 207 0.24 4.66 11.90
CA GLU A 207 -0.48 5.61 12.75
C GLU A 207 0.16 7.01 12.68
N LYS A 208 0.54 7.42 11.46
CA LYS A 208 1.23 8.70 11.17
C LYS A 208 2.65 8.73 11.72
N GLU A 209 2.81 9.12 12.99
CA GLU A 209 4.13 9.28 13.63
C GLU A 209 4.73 7.95 14.07
N LYS A 210 3.97 6.85 13.98
CA LYS A 210 4.44 5.51 14.30
C LYS A 210 4.05 4.53 13.21
N ILE A 211 5.02 3.75 12.72
CA ILE A 211 4.78 2.66 11.78
C ILE A 211 5.29 1.37 12.41
N SER A 212 4.44 0.35 12.52
CA SER A 212 4.77 -0.93 13.17
C SER A 212 4.67 -2.07 12.16
N PHE A 213 5.65 -2.97 12.16
CA PHE A 213 5.71 -4.14 11.28
C PHE A 213 5.56 -5.42 12.10
N TYR A 214 4.65 -6.29 11.67
CA TYR A 214 4.34 -7.57 12.31
C TYR A 214 4.45 -8.72 11.32
N THR A 215 4.78 -9.91 11.84
CA THR A 215 4.61 -11.18 11.13
C THR A 215 3.77 -12.12 11.99
N GLU A 216 2.70 -12.70 11.44
CA GLU A 216 1.78 -13.56 12.19
C GLU A 216 1.38 -12.96 13.57
N ASP A 217 0.99 -11.69 13.57
CA ASP A 217 0.65 -10.90 14.76
C ASP A 217 1.77 -10.62 15.79
N GLU A 218 2.98 -11.12 15.58
CA GLU A 218 4.15 -10.79 16.40
C GLU A 218 4.82 -9.50 15.89
N LEU A 219 5.01 -8.52 16.79
CA LEU A 219 5.71 -7.28 16.49
C LEU A 219 7.19 -7.59 16.23
N ILE A 220 7.71 -7.18 15.08
CA ILE A 220 9.12 -7.32 14.73
C ILE A 220 9.89 -6.04 15.03
N CYS A 221 9.36 -4.90 14.56
CA CYS A 221 9.97 -3.60 14.75
C CYS A 221 8.95 -2.48 14.59
N PHE A 222 9.32 -1.28 15.01
CA PHE A 222 8.55 -0.08 14.72
C PHE A 222 9.44 1.13 14.48
N LEU A 223 8.93 2.08 13.70
CA LEU A 223 9.56 3.37 13.44
C LEU A 223 8.80 4.46 14.18
N GLU A 224 9.54 5.39 14.78
CA GLU A 224 9.02 6.67 15.24
C GLU A 224 9.47 7.76 14.26
N LEU A 225 8.51 8.55 13.77
CA LEU A 225 8.73 9.62 12.79
C LEU A 225 8.52 10.98 13.45
N SER A 226 9.43 11.93 13.23
CA SER A 226 9.35 13.27 13.81
C SER A 226 9.95 14.35 12.90
N ASP A 227 9.93 15.59 13.39
CA ASP A 227 10.56 16.75 12.77
C ASP A 227 10.06 17.02 11.34
N ILE A 228 8.77 17.34 11.22
CA ILE A 228 8.17 17.65 9.91
C ILE A 228 8.79 18.93 9.33
N GLY A 229 9.21 18.86 8.07
CA GLY A 229 9.68 20.00 7.30
C GLY A 229 9.58 19.77 5.79
N ASP A 230 9.67 20.85 5.02
CA ASP A 230 9.65 20.77 3.55
C ASP A 230 10.95 20.13 3.04
N VAL A 231 10.82 19.11 2.21
CA VAL A 231 11.95 18.37 1.66
C VAL A 231 11.86 18.39 0.15
N THR A 232 12.91 18.91 -0.48
CA THR A 232 13.13 18.76 -1.92
C THR A 232 14.35 17.89 -2.21
N THR A 233 14.25 16.97 -3.16
CA THR A 233 15.39 16.34 -3.85
C THR A 233 15.25 16.54 -5.36
N VAL A 234 16.38 16.47 -6.08
CA VAL A 234 16.42 16.71 -7.53
C VAL A 234 17.19 15.60 -8.23
N ILE A 235 16.95 15.47 -9.53
CA ILE A 235 17.68 14.54 -10.39
C ILE A 235 19.14 15.00 -10.46
N GLY A 236 20.05 14.11 -10.09
CA GLY A 236 21.49 14.35 -10.08
C GLY A 236 22.12 14.25 -11.48
N GLU A 237 23.35 14.76 -11.59
CA GLU A 237 24.17 14.65 -12.80
C GLU A 237 24.39 13.19 -13.19
N GLY A 238 24.29 12.88 -14.49
CA GLY A 238 24.50 11.53 -15.01
C GLY A 238 23.26 10.64 -15.02
N TYR A 239 22.08 11.16 -14.68
CA TYR A 239 20.82 10.46 -14.93
C TYR A 239 20.64 10.21 -16.44
N PHE A 240 20.20 9.00 -16.81
CA PHE A 240 20.17 8.55 -18.21
C PHE A 240 19.27 9.39 -19.13
N LYS A 241 18.42 10.23 -18.55
CA LYS A 241 17.71 11.31 -19.24
C LYS A 241 18.33 12.66 -18.85
N GLU A 242 19.41 13.03 -19.51
CA GLU A 242 20.17 14.27 -19.23
C GLU A 242 19.29 15.54 -19.18
N HIS A 243 18.22 15.59 -19.97
CA HIS A 243 17.30 16.74 -20.00
C HIS A 243 16.42 16.87 -18.74
N GLU A 244 16.37 15.86 -17.87
CA GLU A 244 15.66 15.88 -16.60
C GLU A 244 16.57 16.31 -15.43
N GLU A 245 17.89 16.47 -15.64
CA GLU A 245 18.83 16.89 -14.58
C GLU A 245 18.38 18.19 -13.90
N GLY A 246 18.42 18.20 -12.56
CA GLY A 246 17.99 19.33 -11.73
C GLY A 246 16.48 19.48 -11.60
N MET A 247 15.66 18.66 -12.27
CA MET A 247 14.22 18.63 -12.02
C MET A 247 13.93 18.01 -10.64
N PRO A 248 12.88 18.47 -9.94
CA PRO A 248 12.44 17.85 -8.69
C PRO A 248 12.12 16.36 -8.88
N VAL A 249 12.61 15.54 -7.95
CA VAL A 249 12.21 14.12 -7.79
C VAL A 249 11.16 13.98 -6.69
N PHE A 250 11.27 14.82 -5.68
CA PHE A 250 10.44 14.84 -4.49
C PHE A 250 10.38 16.29 -4.01
N ASP A 251 9.19 16.85 -3.77
CA ASP A 251 9.00 18.19 -3.23
C ASP A 251 7.76 18.28 -2.32
N GLU A 252 7.85 17.71 -1.12
CA GLU A 252 6.69 17.54 -0.22
C GLU A 252 7.05 17.70 1.27
N PRO A 253 6.06 18.01 2.14
CA PRO A 253 6.23 17.95 3.58
C PRO A 253 6.56 16.53 4.07
N SER A 254 7.67 16.39 4.78
CA SER A 254 8.22 15.09 5.19
C SER A 254 8.61 15.06 6.65
N TYR A 255 8.54 13.86 7.25
CA TYR A 255 9.25 13.56 8.48
C TYR A 255 10.76 13.51 8.21
N GLN A 256 11.53 14.35 8.90
CA GLN A 256 12.98 14.46 8.68
C GLN A 256 13.80 13.61 9.65
N THR A 257 13.18 13.10 10.71
CA THR A 257 13.81 12.15 11.64
C THR A 257 13.00 10.87 11.67
N VAL A 258 13.69 9.75 11.52
CA VAL A 258 13.11 8.39 11.64
C VAL A 258 13.98 7.58 12.58
N VAL A 259 13.39 7.03 13.62
CA VAL A 259 14.06 6.15 14.58
C VAL A 259 13.47 4.75 14.47
N LEU A 260 14.25 3.80 13.96
CA LEU A 260 13.88 2.38 13.94
C LEU A 260 14.21 1.75 15.29
N LYS A 261 13.24 1.02 15.84
CA LYS A 261 13.35 0.29 17.10
C LYS A 261 12.95 -1.17 16.94
N ASP A 262 13.55 -2.04 17.74
CA ASP A 262 13.10 -3.43 17.88
C ASP A 262 11.76 -3.53 18.63
N ALA A 263 11.24 -4.75 18.78
CA ALA A 263 9.99 -5.02 19.48
C ALA A 263 10.02 -4.61 20.96
N GLU A 264 11.20 -4.64 21.60
CA GLU A 264 11.44 -4.22 22.98
C GLU A 264 11.55 -2.70 23.15
N GLY A 265 11.71 -1.96 22.06
CA GLY A 265 11.82 -0.50 22.03
C GLY A 265 13.25 0.03 22.12
N ASN A 266 14.27 -0.81 21.92
CA ASN A 266 15.65 -0.37 21.79
C ASN A 266 15.87 0.25 20.41
N GLU A 267 16.61 1.35 20.36
CA GLU A 267 16.99 2.00 19.11
C GLU A 267 17.99 1.14 18.33
N LEU A 268 17.64 0.81 17.09
CA LEU A 268 18.49 0.07 16.16
C LEU A 268 19.25 1.02 15.24
N ILE A 269 18.55 2.03 14.70
CA ILE A 269 19.15 3.07 13.86
C ILE A 269 18.30 4.35 13.88
N LYS A 270 18.99 5.49 13.79
CA LYS A 270 18.39 6.80 13.57
C LYS A 270 18.79 7.34 12.19
N VAL A 271 17.80 7.77 11.42
CA VAL A 271 17.95 8.39 10.11
C VAL A 271 17.53 9.85 10.21
N GLU A 272 18.41 10.74 9.78
CA GLU A 272 18.23 12.20 9.79
C GLU A 272 18.13 12.71 8.36
N GLU A 273 17.49 13.87 8.18
CA GLU A 273 17.12 14.42 6.87
C GLU A 273 16.42 13.36 6.00
N ALA A 274 15.53 12.60 6.63
CA ALA A 274 14.75 11.57 5.98
C ALA A 274 13.81 12.19 4.92
N VAL A 275 13.59 11.44 3.85
CA VAL A 275 12.72 11.79 2.72
C VAL A 275 11.48 10.89 2.81
N VAL A 276 10.66 11.10 3.84
CA VAL A 276 9.48 10.29 4.14
C VAL A 276 8.26 11.19 4.20
N SER A 277 7.38 11.09 3.21
CA SER A 277 6.24 12.01 3.10
C SER A 277 5.23 11.80 4.24
N THR A 278 4.58 12.90 4.64
CA THR A 278 3.55 12.89 5.71
C THR A 278 2.24 12.21 5.29
N VAL A 279 2.02 12.06 3.98
CA VAL A 279 0.98 11.24 3.31
C VAL A 279 1.66 10.64 2.08
N GLY A 280 1.37 9.40 1.71
CA GLY A 280 2.02 8.87 0.50
C GLY A 280 1.45 7.55 0.02
N TYR A 281 2.10 7.01 -1.00
CA TYR A 281 1.71 5.79 -1.66
C TYR A 281 2.15 4.57 -0.85
N LEU A 282 1.27 3.59 -0.84
CA LEU A 282 1.52 2.22 -0.44
C LEU A 282 1.66 1.38 -1.70
N GLY A 283 2.55 0.40 -1.68
CA GLY A 283 2.59 -0.57 -2.76
C GLY A 283 3.60 -1.67 -2.54
N PHE A 284 3.79 -2.41 -3.61
CA PHE A 284 4.79 -3.45 -3.72
C PHE A 284 5.67 -3.11 -4.91
N ALA A 285 6.98 -3.22 -4.73
CA ALA A 285 7.91 -3.12 -5.84
C ALA A 285 8.90 -4.25 -5.82
N SER A 286 9.36 -4.59 -7.00
CA SER A 286 10.46 -5.50 -7.20
C SER A 286 11.33 -5.07 -8.35
N ARG A 287 12.56 -5.56 -8.29
CA ARG A 287 13.52 -5.49 -9.38
C ARG A 287 14.29 -6.79 -9.36
N GLY A 288 14.51 -7.36 -10.53
CA GLY A 288 15.38 -8.53 -10.73
C GLY A 288 14.97 -9.85 -10.06
N CYS A 289 14.08 -9.81 -9.07
CA CYS A 289 13.30 -10.92 -8.58
C CYS A 289 11.81 -10.58 -8.75
N GLY A 290 10.96 -11.59 -8.58
CA GLY A 290 9.54 -11.37 -8.40
C GLY A 290 9.17 -11.24 -6.92
N TYR A 291 7.87 -11.12 -6.67
CA TYR A 291 7.19 -11.25 -5.40
C TYR A 291 5.80 -11.82 -5.64
N MET A 292 5.24 -12.45 -4.63
CA MET A 292 3.87 -12.93 -4.62
C MET A 292 3.12 -12.30 -3.45
N ILE A 293 1.88 -11.88 -3.69
CA ILE A 293 0.98 -11.41 -2.64
C ILE A 293 -0.35 -12.15 -2.74
N ASP A 294 -0.91 -12.40 -1.57
CA ASP A 294 -2.20 -13.02 -1.38
C ASP A 294 -2.90 -12.40 -0.15
N ASN A 295 -4.20 -12.61 0.01
CA ASN A 295 -5.02 -12.14 1.14
C ASN A 295 -4.76 -10.67 1.49
N LEU A 296 -4.73 -9.81 0.48
CA LEU A 296 -4.42 -8.40 0.63
C LEU A 296 -5.63 -7.65 1.18
N LYS A 297 -5.45 -7.00 2.32
CA LYS A 297 -6.46 -6.15 2.95
C LYS A 297 -5.87 -4.82 3.40
N ILE A 298 -6.56 -3.73 3.07
CA ILE A 298 -6.22 -2.37 3.49
C ILE A 298 -7.39 -1.76 4.24
N GLU A 299 -7.12 -1.29 5.45
CA GLU A 299 -8.11 -0.71 6.36
C GLU A 299 -7.65 0.66 6.86
N LEU A 300 -8.55 1.63 6.94
CA LEU A 300 -8.27 2.87 7.63
C LEU A 300 -8.36 2.65 9.15
N ASN A 301 -7.38 3.16 9.89
CA ASN A 301 -7.35 3.07 11.35
C ASN A 301 -8.36 4.00 12.01
N LYS A 302 -8.85 5.00 11.27
CA LYS A 302 -9.96 5.87 11.64
C LYS A 302 -11.25 5.42 10.96
N ASP A 303 -12.37 5.55 11.68
CA ASP A 303 -13.70 5.44 11.08
C ASP A 303 -13.91 6.62 10.13
N VAL A 304 -14.01 6.35 8.82
CA VAL A 304 -14.41 7.39 7.87
C VAL A 304 -15.93 7.30 7.72
N THR A 305 -16.62 8.37 8.12
CA THR A 305 -18.00 8.55 7.63
C THR A 305 -17.87 8.78 6.12
N PRO A 306 -18.41 7.90 5.25
CA PRO A 306 -18.21 8.06 3.83
C PRO A 306 -18.76 9.42 3.40
N GLU A 307 -17.90 10.26 2.81
CA GLU A 307 -18.42 11.37 2.02
C GLU A 307 -19.19 10.78 0.83
N PRO A 308 -20.34 11.37 0.45
CA PRO A 308 -21.12 10.87 -0.67
C PRO A 308 -20.21 10.79 -1.90
N THR A 309 -20.08 9.57 -2.44
CA THR A 309 -19.30 9.25 -3.63
C THR A 309 -19.61 10.28 -4.72
N LYS A 310 -18.58 10.95 -5.24
CA LYS A 310 -18.74 11.79 -6.43
C LYS A 310 -19.28 10.88 -7.53
N GLU A 311 -20.46 11.23 -8.06
CA GLU A 311 -21.04 10.54 -9.21
C GLU A 311 -19.99 10.44 -10.32
N PRO A 312 -19.98 9.32 -11.09
CA PRO A 312 -19.12 9.19 -12.26
C PRO A 312 -19.28 10.43 -13.14
N THR A 313 -18.16 11.09 -13.43
CA THR A 313 -18.20 12.23 -14.37
C THR A 313 -18.71 11.72 -15.71
N PRO A 314 -19.81 12.26 -16.25
CA PRO A 314 -20.35 11.79 -17.52
C PRO A 314 -19.30 11.97 -18.61
N THR A 315 -19.04 10.89 -19.35
CA THR A 315 -18.22 10.91 -20.55
C THR A 315 -18.77 11.98 -21.51
N PRO A 316 -17.93 12.83 -22.14
CA PRO A 316 -18.42 13.88 -23.02
C PRO A 316 -19.26 13.30 -24.15
N ASP A 317 -20.50 13.79 -24.22
CA ASP A 317 -21.50 13.43 -25.20
C ASP A 317 -20.99 13.77 -26.62
N LYS A 318 -20.81 12.77 -27.48
CA LYS A 318 -20.48 12.99 -28.90
C LYS A 318 -21.70 13.57 -29.60
N THR A 319 -21.78 14.90 -29.67
CA THR A 319 -22.69 15.57 -30.60
C THR A 319 -22.10 15.59 -32.03
N PRO A 320 -22.91 15.40 -33.09
CA PRO A 320 -22.43 15.07 -34.43
C PRO A 320 -22.25 16.28 -35.36
N GLY A 321 -21.13 16.29 -36.08
CA GLY A 321 -21.04 16.61 -37.51
C GLY A 321 -20.84 18.06 -37.95
N GLU A 322 -19.73 18.31 -38.65
CA GLU A 322 -19.78 18.95 -39.96
C GLU A 322 -18.78 18.28 -40.93
N THR A 323 -19.14 18.29 -42.20
CA THR A 323 -18.77 17.31 -43.24
C THR A 323 -17.65 17.87 -44.12
N GLU A 324 -16.71 17.03 -44.57
CA GLU A 324 -16.29 17.09 -45.97
C GLU A 324 -15.81 15.72 -46.52
N LYS A 325 -16.31 15.45 -47.72
CA LYS A 325 -16.31 14.25 -48.57
C LYS A 325 -15.01 13.41 -48.60
N SER A 326 -15.17 12.08 -48.63
CA SER A 326 -15.09 11.32 -49.89
C SER A 326 -15.54 9.85 -49.73
N SER A 327 -15.96 9.29 -50.84
CA SER A 327 -16.81 8.12 -51.07
C SER A 327 -16.20 6.74 -50.70
N THR A 328 -17.03 5.82 -50.19
CA THR A 328 -17.61 4.72 -51.00
C THR A 328 -18.64 3.91 -50.21
N THR A 329 -19.63 3.45 -50.97
CA THR A 329 -20.92 2.84 -50.64
C THR A 329 -20.79 1.39 -50.13
N PHE A 330 -21.60 0.98 -49.14
CA PHE A 330 -22.53 -0.18 -49.22
C PHE A 330 -23.55 -0.12 -48.06
N THR A 331 -24.84 -0.19 -48.41
CA THR A 331 -26.02 -0.11 -47.52
C THR A 331 -26.65 -1.53 -47.36
N PRO A 332 -27.73 -1.73 -46.58
CA PRO A 332 -27.73 -2.38 -45.27
C PRO A 332 -28.56 -3.68 -45.24
N SER A 333 -28.63 -4.35 -44.08
CA SER A 333 -29.89 -5.00 -43.68
C SER A 333 -30.14 -4.83 -42.19
N LYS A 334 -31.43 -4.77 -41.87
CA LYS A 334 -32.09 -4.11 -40.75
C LYS A 334 -32.91 -5.15 -39.98
N LYS A 335 -33.30 -4.77 -38.75
CA LYS A 335 -34.43 -5.26 -37.91
C LYS A 335 -34.09 -6.43 -36.98
N ASP A 336 -34.59 -6.49 -35.75
CA ASP A 336 -35.43 -5.56 -34.96
C ASP A 336 -35.33 -6.00 -33.48
N GLU A 337 -35.42 -5.00 -32.61
CA GLU A 337 -36.24 -4.87 -31.38
C GLU A 337 -36.31 -6.00 -30.33
N GLY A 338 -36.17 -5.57 -29.08
CA GLY A 338 -36.62 -6.30 -27.90
C GLY A 338 -36.32 -5.57 -26.59
N GLU A 339 -36.94 -4.41 -26.36
CA GLU A 339 -37.09 -3.81 -25.02
C GLU A 339 -37.73 -4.83 -24.05
N LYS A 340 -37.25 -4.86 -22.79
CA LYS A 340 -38.13 -4.93 -21.61
C LYS A 340 -37.45 -4.33 -20.37
N LYS A 341 -38.12 -3.31 -19.83
CA LYS A 341 -38.01 -2.82 -18.46
C LYS A 341 -38.49 -3.89 -17.49
N ASP A 342 -37.82 -4.02 -16.35
CA ASP A 342 -38.34 -4.34 -15.02
C ASP A 342 -37.18 -4.03 -14.05
N GLY A 343 -37.27 -3.06 -13.14
CA GLY A 343 -38.11 -3.14 -11.95
C GLY A 343 -37.20 -3.50 -10.77
N LEU A 344 -36.71 -2.50 -10.06
CA LEU A 344 -35.83 -2.59 -8.88
C LEU A 344 -36.44 -3.57 -7.85
N GLN A 345 -35.94 -4.80 -7.79
CA GLN A 345 -36.32 -5.75 -6.74
C GLN A 345 -35.40 -5.53 -5.54
N ALA A 346 -35.94 -4.91 -4.49
CA ALA A 346 -35.30 -4.90 -3.18
C ALA A 346 -35.36 -6.33 -2.60
N ASP A 347 -34.20 -6.89 -2.30
CA ASP A 347 -34.04 -8.26 -1.81
C ASP A 347 -34.90 -8.56 -0.58
N ALA A 348 -35.43 -9.78 -0.53
CA ALA A 348 -36.26 -10.30 0.56
C ALA A 348 -35.59 -10.17 1.95
N LEU A 349 -34.26 -10.13 1.99
CA LEU A 349 -33.46 -9.91 3.20
C LEU A 349 -33.75 -8.55 3.85
N THR A 350 -33.94 -7.51 3.05
CA THR A 350 -34.23 -6.14 3.52
C THR A 350 -35.59 -6.07 4.21
N TYR A 351 -36.60 -6.75 3.68
CA TYR A 351 -37.92 -6.83 4.31
C TYR A 351 -37.92 -7.63 5.61
N VAL A 352 -37.11 -8.69 5.69
CA VAL A 352 -36.93 -9.49 6.91
C VAL A 352 -36.27 -8.64 8.02
N LEU A 353 -35.25 -7.85 7.67
CA LEU A 353 -34.57 -6.96 8.61
C LEU A 353 -35.48 -5.84 9.13
N ILE A 354 -36.30 -5.24 8.25
CA ILE A 354 -37.28 -4.22 8.65
C ILE A 354 -38.35 -4.82 9.57
N ALA A 355 -38.85 -6.02 9.26
CA ALA A 355 -39.85 -6.69 10.10
C ALA A 355 -39.30 -7.04 11.50
N LEU A 356 -38.05 -7.51 11.59
CA LEU A 356 -37.36 -7.77 12.86
C LEU A 356 -37.18 -6.50 13.69
N ALA A 357 -36.79 -5.39 13.06
CA ALA A 357 -36.62 -4.10 13.73
C ALA A 357 -37.95 -3.60 14.35
N VAL A 358 -39.06 -3.75 13.63
CA VAL A 358 -40.39 -3.34 14.13
C VAL A 358 -40.84 -4.20 15.31
N VAL A 359 -40.57 -5.50 15.31
CA VAL A 359 -40.92 -6.40 16.42
C VAL A 359 -40.08 -6.08 17.67
N ILE A 360 -38.78 -5.82 17.50
CA ILE A 360 -37.88 -5.47 18.61
C ILE A 360 -38.29 -4.12 19.22
N LEU A 361 -38.54 -3.10 18.39
CA LEU A 361 -39.00 -1.79 18.85
C LEU A 361 -40.38 -1.87 19.52
N GLY A 362 -41.31 -2.65 18.96
CA GLY A 362 -42.62 -2.92 19.57
C GLY A 362 -42.52 -3.60 20.94
N GLY A 363 -41.62 -4.58 21.07
CA GLY A 363 -41.35 -5.28 22.33
C GLY A 363 -40.76 -4.36 23.39
N ILE A 364 -39.81 -3.50 23.02
CA ILE A 364 -39.20 -2.50 23.91
C ILE A 364 -40.26 -1.50 24.41
N VAL A 365 -41.09 -0.98 23.51
CA VAL A 365 -42.19 -0.06 23.87
C VAL A 365 -43.19 -0.76 24.79
N PHE A 366 -43.55 -2.01 24.51
CA PHE A 366 -44.48 -2.77 25.35
C PHE A 366 -43.94 -3.00 26.78
N VAL A 367 -42.65 -3.33 26.92
CA VAL A 367 -41.99 -3.48 28.23
C VAL A 367 -41.92 -2.15 28.99
N LEU A 368 -41.65 -1.05 28.29
CA LEU A 368 -41.61 0.29 28.87
C LEU A 368 -43.00 0.77 29.33
N PHE A 369 -44.07 0.46 28.60
CA PHE A 369 -45.44 0.81 29.00
C PHE A 369 -46.00 -0.11 30.10
N ARG A 370 -45.60 -1.38 30.17
CA ARG A 370 -46.05 -2.30 31.23
C ARG A 370 -45.43 -1.97 32.60
N LYS A 371 -44.26 -1.32 32.64
CA LYS A 371 -43.61 -0.84 33.88
C LYS A 371 -44.22 0.46 34.45
N LYS A 372 -45.21 1.06 33.79
CA LYS A 372 -45.89 2.29 34.24
C LYS A 372 -47.27 2.06 34.89
N LYS A 373 -47.64 0.82 35.22
CA LYS A 373 -48.75 0.53 36.14
C LYS A 373 -48.24 -0.05 37.44
#